data_AF-A0A8J2K769-F1
#
_entry.id   AF-A0A8J2K769-F1
#
_cell.length_a   1.000
_cell.length_b   1.000
_cell.length_c   1.000
_cell.angle_alpha   90.00
_cell.angle_beta   90.00
_cell.angle_gamma   90.00
#
_symmetry.space_group_name_H-M   'P 1'
#
loop_
_entity.id
_entity.type
_entity.pdbx_description
1 polymer ?
#
loop_
_entity_poly.entity_id
_entity_poly.type
_entity_poly.pdbx_seq_one_letter_code
_entity_poly.pdbx_strand_id
1 'polypeptide(L)'
;YVADSSRVKCNYCKCTYSACKGKGSTSNMSAHLQKNHSGKFNSEKDPSGSLISYLQTKNEIFDNKKFRKLLLKWIVTSNQPFLEVENSDFRDLIFYLNKNAETIGADTIRRDLLVTYNDMKFIKKKQFESLP
;
A
#
# COMPACT_ATOMS: atom_id res chain seq x y z
N TYR A 1 20.91 49.17 28.21
CA TYR A 1 19.88 48.33 28.87
C TYR A 1 19.19 47.50 27.81
N VAL A 2 19.49 46.20 27.71
CA VAL A 2 18.79 45.31 26.78
C VAL A 2 18.05 44.28 27.61
N ALA A 3 16.77 44.51 27.83
CA ALA A 3 15.85 43.54 28.37
C ALA A 3 14.82 43.24 27.29
N ASP A 4 14.90 42.07 26.66
CA ASP A 4 13.70 41.27 26.39
C ASP A 4 14.05 39.83 25.97
N SER A 5 13.78 38.86 26.84
CA SER A 5 13.92 37.43 26.54
C SER A 5 12.52 36.86 26.27
N SER A 6 12.17 36.58 25.01
CA SER A 6 10.88 35.94 24.71
C SER A 6 10.85 34.54 25.31
N ARG A 7 10.01 34.33 26.33
CA ARG A 7 9.85 33.04 27.00
C ARG A 7 8.80 32.18 26.30
N VAL A 8 9.08 30.89 26.14
CA VAL A 8 8.21 29.87 25.54
C VAL A 8 7.75 28.86 26.59
N LYS A 9 6.50 28.43 26.52
CA LYS A 9 5.86 27.57 27.52
C LYS A 9 5.63 26.16 26.97
N CYS A 10 6.00 25.14 27.73
CA CYS A 10 5.67 23.75 27.38
C CYS A 10 4.17 23.49 27.54
N ASN A 11 3.54 22.84 26.57
CA ASN A 11 2.11 22.57 26.64
C ASN A 11 1.73 21.43 27.60
N TYR A 12 2.67 20.53 27.91
CA TYR A 12 2.42 19.35 28.75
C TYR A 12 2.59 19.63 30.24
N CYS A 13 3.69 20.27 30.65
CA CYS A 13 3.95 20.60 32.06
C CYS A 13 3.77 22.08 32.40
N LYS A 14 3.49 22.94 31.41
CA LYS A 14 3.31 24.38 31.59
C LYS A 14 4.54 25.15 32.11
N CYS A 15 5.71 24.51 32.20
CA CYS A 15 6.97 25.17 32.53
C CYS A 15 7.39 26.16 31.43
N THR A 16 7.98 27.29 31.85
CA THR A 16 8.34 28.42 30.98
C THR A 16 9.85 28.49 30.83
N TYR A 17 10.34 28.57 29.57
CA TYR A 17 11.76 28.54 29.21
C TYR A 17 12.13 29.77 28.39
N SER A 18 13.35 30.27 28.54
CA SER A 18 13.83 31.41 27.73
C SER A 18 14.21 30.95 26.33
N ALA A 19 13.64 31.57 25.28
CA ALA A 19 14.12 31.39 23.91
C ALA A 19 15.25 32.40 23.64
N CYS A 20 16.43 31.92 23.25
CA CYS A 20 17.50 32.80 22.77
C CYS A 20 17.13 33.30 21.36
N LYS A 21 16.78 34.58 21.20
CA LYS A 21 16.70 35.20 19.88
C LYS A 21 18.12 35.40 19.33
N GLY A 22 18.40 34.86 18.14
CA GLY A 22 19.66 35.05 17.41
C GLY A 22 20.39 33.77 17.02
N LYS A 23 20.04 32.63 17.61
CA LYS A 23 20.45 31.30 17.12
C LYS A 23 19.19 30.44 17.13
N GLY A 24 18.74 30.01 15.96
CA GLY A 24 17.50 29.24 15.75
C GLY A 24 17.54 27.85 16.39
N SER A 25 17.74 27.78 17.69
CA SER A 25 17.96 26.54 18.42
C SER A 25 16.66 26.15 19.13
N THR A 26 15.97 25.19 18.52
CA THR A 26 14.87 24.42 19.13
C THR A 26 15.38 23.47 20.23
N SER A 27 16.70 23.44 20.48
CA SER A 27 17.38 22.46 21.33
C SER A 27 16.93 22.50 22.79
N ASN A 28 16.61 23.68 23.36
CA ASN A 28 16.18 23.76 24.76
C ASN A 28 14.80 23.11 24.99
N MET A 29 13.85 23.34 24.09
CA MET A 29 12.53 22.71 24.18
C MET A 29 12.59 21.23 23.80
N SER A 30 13.39 20.87 22.78
CA SER A 30 13.59 19.47 22.39
C SER A 30 14.22 18.63 23.50
N ALA A 31 15.28 19.13 24.15
CA ALA A 31 15.90 18.45 25.29
C ALA A 31 14.93 18.34 26.49
N HIS A 32 14.15 19.39 26.75
CA HIS A 32 13.10 19.36 27.77
C HIS A 32 12.06 18.27 27.48
N LEU A 33 11.54 18.21 26.24
CA LEU A 33 10.55 17.23 25.84
C LEU A 33 11.09 15.80 25.90
N GLN A 34 12.34 15.57 25.46
CA GLN A 34 12.98 14.25 25.56
C GLN A 34 13.17 13.80 27.02
N LYS A 35 13.60 14.71 27.90
CA LYS A 35 13.89 14.36 29.30
C LYS A 35 12.63 14.21 30.18
N ASN A 36 11.64 15.09 29.99
CA ASN A 36 10.49 15.19 30.90
C ASN A 36 9.19 14.65 30.28
N HIS A 37 9.16 14.45 28.96
CA HIS A 37 8.00 14.00 28.19
C HIS A 37 8.41 12.94 27.15
N SER A 38 9.35 12.05 27.49
CA SER A 38 9.89 11.01 26.60
C SER A 38 8.83 10.17 25.89
N GLY A 39 7.75 9.83 26.60
CA GLY A 39 6.60 9.08 26.04
C GLY A 39 5.69 9.88 25.10
N LYS A 40 5.80 11.21 25.07
CA LYS A 40 5.01 12.12 24.19
C LYS A 40 5.83 12.80 23.10
N PHE A 41 7.16 12.83 23.23
CA PHE A 41 8.05 13.31 22.17
C PHE A 41 8.27 12.26 21.07
N ASN A 42 8.08 10.97 21.41
CA ASN A 42 8.21 9.85 20.48
C ASN A 42 6.84 9.28 20.02
N SER A 43 5.71 9.87 20.44
CA SER A 43 4.41 9.43 19.97
C SER A 43 4.20 9.93 18.54
N GLU A 44 4.17 8.96 17.62
CA GLU A 44 3.78 9.09 16.22
C GLU A 44 4.77 9.90 15.35
N LYS A 45 5.91 9.27 15.04
CA LYS A 45 6.47 9.45 13.69
C LYS A 45 5.45 8.86 12.72
N ASP A 46 4.54 9.69 12.27
CA ASP A 46 3.65 9.41 11.16
C ASP A 46 4.51 8.85 9.99
N PRO A 47 4.36 7.57 9.59
CA PRO A 47 5.18 6.98 8.53
C PRO A 47 5.00 7.70 7.19
N SER A 48 3.94 8.50 7.09
CA SER A 48 3.46 9.21 5.90
C SER A 48 4.45 10.23 5.31
N GLY A 49 5.53 10.58 6.01
CA GLY A 49 6.56 11.51 5.52
C GLY A 49 7.88 10.87 5.06
N SER A 50 8.05 9.55 5.21
CA SER A 50 9.30 8.88 4.86
C SER A 50 9.37 8.58 3.36
N LEU A 51 10.52 8.84 2.72
CA LEU A 51 10.82 8.38 1.36
C LEU A 51 10.54 6.87 1.19
N ILE A 52 10.70 6.08 2.26
CA ILE A 52 10.41 4.65 2.28
C ILE A 52 8.90 4.38 2.14
N SER A 53 8.01 5.16 2.76
CA SER A 53 6.56 4.99 2.60
C SER A 53 6.08 5.48 1.23
N TYR A 54 6.68 6.54 0.70
CA TYR A 54 6.46 6.99 -0.68
C TYR A 54 6.91 5.95 -1.72
N LEU A 55 8.03 5.26 -1.48
CA LEU A 55 8.48 4.17 -2.35
C LEU A 55 7.65 2.89 -2.17
N GLN A 56 7.14 2.62 -0.96
CA GLN A 56 6.25 1.48 -0.68
C GLN A 56 4.85 1.65 -1.25
N THR A 57 4.32 2.88 -1.36
CA THR A 57 2.98 3.13 -1.93
C THR A 57 2.89 2.87 -3.43
N LYS A 58 4.01 2.69 -4.14
CA LYS A 58 4.02 2.30 -5.57
C LYS A 58 4.06 0.81 -5.85
N ASN A 59 4.31 -0.03 -4.85
CA ASN A 59 4.25 -1.48 -5.03
C ASN A 59 2.84 -1.94 -4.68
N GLU A 60 1.98 -2.11 -5.70
CA GLU A 60 0.74 -2.86 -5.52
C GLU A 60 1.09 -4.20 -4.87
N ILE A 61 0.48 -4.48 -3.71
CA ILE A 61 0.61 -5.78 -3.07
C ILE A 61 0.08 -6.81 -4.06
N PHE A 62 0.89 -7.83 -4.34
CA PHE A 62 0.50 -8.87 -5.28
C PHE A 62 -0.75 -9.60 -4.76
N ASP A 63 -1.80 -9.58 -5.58
CA ASP A 63 -3.06 -10.25 -5.30
C ASP A 63 -3.26 -11.43 -6.27
N ASN A 64 -3.27 -12.65 -5.71
CA ASN A 64 -3.49 -13.88 -6.47
C ASN A 64 -4.84 -13.89 -7.21
N LYS A 65 -5.89 -13.26 -6.65
CA LYS A 65 -7.19 -13.16 -7.34
C LYS A 65 -7.09 -12.27 -8.58
N LYS A 66 -6.40 -11.13 -8.46
CA LYS A 66 -6.13 -10.23 -9.59
C LYS A 66 -5.26 -10.91 -10.64
N PHE A 67 -4.17 -11.59 -10.22
CA PHE A 67 -3.31 -12.37 -11.11
C PHE A 67 -4.10 -13.41 -11.91
N ARG A 68 -4.93 -14.21 -11.24
CA ARG A 68 -5.74 -15.27 -11.87
C ARG A 68 -6.74 -14.72 -12.88
N LYS A 69 -7.36 -13.57 -12.61
CA LYS A 69 -8.23 -12.87 -13.58
C LYS A 69 -7.46 -12.38 -14.81
N LEU A 70 -6.26 -11.83 -14.62
CA LEU A 70 -5.39 -11.38 -15.71
C LEU A 70 -4.91 -12.56 -16.56
N LEU A 71 -4.53 -13.66 -15.92
CA LEU A 71 -4.12 -14.90 -16.58
C LEU A 71 -5.25 -15.48 -17.43
N LEU A 72 -6.46 -15.62 -16.87
CA LEU A 72 -7.64 -16.07 -17.61
C LEU A 72 -7.93 -15.17 -18.82
N LYS A 73 -7.86 -13.85 -18.64
CA LYS A 73 -8.04 -12.89 -19.74
C LYS A 73 -7.01 -13.13 -20.85
N TRP A 74 -5.73 -13.25 -20.50
CA TRP A 74 -4.66 -13.48 -21.46
C TRP A 74 -4.85 -14.79 -22.25
N ILE A 75 -5.24 -15.87 -21.57
CA ILE A 75 -5.55 -17.16 -22.19
C ILE A 75 -6.65 -17.00 -23.24
N VAL A 76 -7.75 -16.35 -22.88
CA VAL A 76 -8.92 -16.18 -23.77
C VAL A 76 -8.61 -15.24 -24.93
N THR A 77 -7.99 -14.08 -24.67
CA THR A 77 -7.75 -13.08 -25.72
C THR A 77 -6.67 -13.50 -26.70
N SER A 78 -5.73 -14.35 -26.27
CA SER A 78 -4.61 -14.81 -27.09
C SER A 78 -4.78 -16.26 -27.57
N ASN A 79 -5.98 -16.84 -27.35
CA ASN A 79 -6.35 -18.21 -27.72
C ASN A 79 -5.31 -19.27 -27.28
N GLN A 80 -4.83 -19.17 -26.04
CA GLN A 80 -3.84 -20.10 -25.51
C GLN A 80 -4.49 -21.41 -25.05
N PRO A 81 -3.77 -22.55 -25.15
CA PRO A 81 -4.22 -23.79 -24.52
C PRO A 81 -4.39 -23.63 -23.01
N PHE A 82 -5.42 -24.24 -22.41
CA PHE A 82 -5.59 -24.21 -20.95
C PHE A 82 -4.48 -24.93 -20.18
N LEU A 83 -3.79 -25.85 -20.84
CA LEU A 83 -2.65 -26.57 -20.27
C LEU A 83 -1.39 -25.69 -20.17
N GLU A 84 -1.36 -24.52 -20.80
CA GLU A 84 -0.19 -23.64 -20.79
C GLU A 84 0.18 -23.21 -19.36
N VAL A 85 -0.79 -23.06 -18.46
CA VAL A 85 -0.55 -22.74 -17.04
C VAL A 85 0.13 -23.88 -16.27
N GLU A 86 0.17 -25.08 -16.84
CA GLU A 86 0.83 -26.26 -16.29
C GLU A 86 2.21 -26.51 -16.90
N ASN A 87 2.57 -25.77 -17.95
CA ASN A 87 3.90 -25.82 -18.55
C ASN A 87 4.96 -25.40 -17.51
N SER A 88 6.03 -26.17 -17.38
CA SER A 88 7.10 -25.93 -16.40
C SER A 88 7.84 -24.62 -16.67
N ASP A 89 8.18 -24.34 -17.92
CA ASP A 89 8.95 -23.15 -18.30
C ASP A 89 8.12 -21.88 -18.09
N PHE A 90 6.82 -21.95 -18.39
CA PHE A 90 5.88 -20.87 -18.07
C PHE A 90 5.82 -20.62 -16.56
N ARG A 91 5.71 -21.67 -15.74
CA ARG A 91 5.69 -21.54 -14.28
C ARG A 91 6.99 -20.96 -13.75
N ASP A 92 8.14 -21.40 -14.24
CA ASP A 92 9.44 -20.89 -13.85
C ASP A 92 9.57 -19.40 -14.15
N LEU A 93 9.07 -18.95 -15.31
CA LEU A 93 9.00 -17.52 -15.66
C LEU A 93 8.13 -16.74 -14.67
N ILE A 94 6.93 -17.24 -14.35
CA ILE A 94 6.03 -16.58 -13.40
C ILE A 94 6.65 -16.51 -12.00
N PHE A 95 7.28 -17.59 -11.52
CA PHE A 95 7.92 -17.63 -10.20
C PHE A 95 9.18 -16.77 -10.13
N TYR A 96 9.92 -16.65 -11.23
CA TYR A 96 11.03 -15.70 -11.34
C TYR A 96 10.54 -14.26 -11.15
N LEU A 97 9.40 -13.90 -11.75
CA LEU A 97 8.79 -12.58 -11.59
C LEU A 97 8.17 -12.38 -10.22
N ASN A 98 7.50 -13.39 -9.67
CA ASN A 98 6.89 -13.32 -8.34
C ASN A 98 6.74 -14.70 -7.69
N LYS A 99 7.50 -14.92 -6.61
CA LYS A 99 7.48 -16.17 -5.83
C LYS A 99 6.17 -16.43 -5.08
N ASN A 100 5.35 -15.40 -4.89
CA ASN A 100 4.06 -15.51 -4.19
C ASN A 100 2.89 -15.84 -5.14
N ALA A 101 3.16 -16.01 -6.44
CA ALA A 101 2.16 -16.45 -7.41
C ALA A 101 1.69 -17.87 -7.11
N GLU A 102 0.38 -18.07 -7.06
CA GLU A 102 -0.21 -19.39 -6.85
C GLU A 102 -0.06 -20.25 -8.11
N THR A 103 0.26 -21.52 -7.92
CA THR A 103 0.23 -22.52 -8.99
C THR A 103 -1.21 -22.80 -9.40
N ILE A 104 -1.56 -22.52 -10.64
CA ILE A 104 -2.91 -22.74 -11.18
C ILE A 104 -2.88 -23.96 -12.11
N GLY A 105 -3.89 -24.81 -12.01
CA GLY A 105 -4.13 -25.92 -12.92
C GLY A 105 -5.14 -25.59 -14.01
N ALA A 106 -5.14 -26.35 -15.09
CA ALA A 106 -6.02 -26.16 -16.24
C ALA A 106 -7.51 -26.30 -15.85
N ASP A 107 -7.85 -27.22 -14.95
CA ASP A 107 -9.24 -27.37 -14.46
C ASP A 107 -9.72 -26.14 -13.70
N THR A 108 -8.80 -25.47 -13.02
CA THR A 108 -9.07 -24.23 -12.31
C THR A 108 -9.37 -23.10 -13.29
N ILE A 109 -8.59 -22.99 -14.38
CA ILE A 109 -8.88 -22.06 -15.48
C ILE A 109 -10.23 -22.36 -16.13
N ARG A 110 -10.55 -23.63 -16.42
CA ARG A 110 -11.85 -24.03 -17.00
C ARG A 110 -13.02 -23.61 -16.12
N ARG A 111 -12.90 -23.84 -14.80
CA ARG A 111 -13.94 -23.44 -13.83
C ARG A 111 -14.12 -21.93 -13.81
N ASP A 112 -13.04 -21.17 -13.80
CA ASP A 112 -13.12 -19.71 -13.79
C ASP A 112 -13.68 -19.15 -15.07
N LEU A 113 -13.35 -19.75 -16.22
CA LEU A 113 -13.92 -19.38 -17.51
C LEU A 113 -15.43 -19.53 -17.47
N LEU A 114 -15.92 -20.67 -16.97
CA LEU A 114 -17.36 -20.94 -16.88
C LEU A 114 -18.07 -19.95 -15.95
N VAL A 115 -17.52 -19.68 -14.76
CA VAL A 115 -18.07 -18.69 -13.83
C VAL A 115 -18.09 -17.30 -14.49
N THR A 116 -16.96 -16.88 -15.04
CA THR A 116 -16.80 -15.57 -15.69
C THR A 116 -17.77 -15.41 -16.87
N TYR A 117 -17.97 -16.46 -17.66
CA TYR A 117 -18.93 -16.47 -18.76
C TYR A 117 -20.37 -16.34 -18.26
N ASN A 118 -20.74 -17.13 -17.24
CA ASN A 118 -22.09 -17.09 -16.68
C ASN A 118 -22.41 -15.72 -16.07
N ASP A 119 -21.47 -15.12 -15.36
CA ASP A 119 -21.59 -13.77 -14.80
C ASP A 119 -21.81 -12.74 -15.92
N MET A 120 -20.97 -12.75 -16.96
CA MET A 120 -21.12 -11.85 -18.10
C MET A 120 -22.44 -12.06 -18.83
N LYS A 121 -22.86 -13.31 -19.04
CA LYS A 121 -24.14 -13.66 -19.66
C LYS A 121 -25.31 -13.11 -18.85
N PHE A 122 -25.28 -13.28 -17.53
CA PHE A 122 -26.30 -12.76 -16.63
C PHE A 122 -26.38 -11.23 -16.68
N ILE A 123 -25.24 -10.54 -16.62
CA ILE A 123 -25.16 -9.07 -16.70
C ILE A 123 -25.73 -8.59 -18.04
N LYS A 124 -25.31 -9.18 -19.16
CA LYS A 124 -25.80 -8.80 -20.50
C LYS A 124 -27.30 -9.07 -20.66
N LYS A 125 -27.80 -10.19 -20.11
CA LYS A 125 -29.24 -10.49 -20.15
C LYS A 125 -30.04 -9.42 -19.40
N LYS A 126 -29.63 -9.05 -18.19
CA LYS A 126 -30.27 -7.97 -17.43
C LYS A 126 -30.23 -6.62 -18.16
N GLN A 127 -29.11 -6.30 -18.79
CA GLN A 127 -28.98 -5.07 -19.58
C GLN A 127 -29.96 -5.07 -20.75
N PHE A 128 -30.09 -6.20 -21.45
CA PHE A 128 -31.02 -6.35 -22.57
C PHE A 128 -32.49 -6.23 -22.13
N GLU A 129 -32.86 -6.85 -21.00
CA GLU A 129 -34.22 -6.78 -20.43
C GLU A 129 -34.59 -5.38 -19.90
N SER A 130 -33.60 -4.53 -19.60
CA SER A 130 -33.80 -3.15 -19.16
C SER A 130 -33.92 -2.12 -20.30
N LEU A 131 -33.83 -2.56 -21.57
CA LEU A 131 -34.01 -1.68 -22.72
C LEU A 131 -35.51 -1.42 -22.95
N PRO A 132 -35.91 -0.15 -23.22
CA PRO A 132 -37.31 0.21 -23.48
C PRO A 132 -37.85 -0.36 -24.79
#